data_AF-A0A7Y2W815-F1
#
_entry.id   AF-A0A7Y2W815-F1
#
_cell.length_a   1.000
_cell.length_b   1.000
_cell.length_c   1.000
_cell.angle_alpha   90.00
_cell.angle_beta   90.00
_cell.angle_gamma   90.00
#
_symmetry.space_group_name_H-M   'P 1'
#
loop_
_entity.id
_entity.type
_entity.pdbx_description
1 polymer ?
#
loop_
_entity_poly.entity_id
_entity_poly.type
_entity_poly.pdbx_seq_one_letter_code
_entity_poly.pdbx_strand_id
1 'polypeptide(L)'
;MNDQRPDGFTMIGLHKLAAQTGEGLVPELYELFQQHAERQQIYQNVTLFPTWEARMPGEAATRPLGPAAASGDNVLAFPSRVARAGQRKV
;
A
#
# COMPACT_ATOMS: atom_id res chain seq x y z
N MET A 1 16.62 -13.76 17.10
CA MET A 1 15.48 -13.90 18.04
C MET A 1 14.41 -14.67 17.29
N ASN A 2 13.79 -15.68 17.91
CA ASN A 2 13.00 -16.72 17.21
C ASN A 2 11.95 -16.14 16.24
N ASP A 3 12.12 -16.38 14.94
CA ASP A 3 11.15 -16.09 13.87
C ASP A 3 9.96 -17.09 13.87
N GLN A 4 9.72 -17.74 15.01
CA GLN A 4 8.71 -18.79 15.13
C GLN A 4 7.34 -18.12 15.21
N ARG A 5 6.55 -18.24 14.15
CA ARG A 5 5.13 -17.81 14.18
C ARG A 5 4.43 -18.52 15.35
N PRO A 6 3.65 -17.80 16.17
CA PRO A 6 2.84 -18.42 17.18
C PRO A 6 1.88 -19.41 16.52
N ASP A 7 1.74 -20.58 17.13
CA ASP A 7 0.85 -21.61 16.63
C ASP A 7 -0.63 -21.20 16.77
N GLY A 8 -1.52 -21.91 16.06
CA GLY A 8 -2.94 -21.60 16.07
C GLY A 8 -3.56 -21.67 17.48
N PHE A 9 -3.04 -22.55 18.35
CA PHE A 9 -3.49 -22.65 19.74
C PHE A 9 -3.10 -21.43 20.57
N THR A 10 -1.89 -20.90 20.40
CA THR A 10 -1.45 -19.65 21.01
C THR A 10 -2.32 -18.49 20.54
N MET A 11 -2.67 -18.46 19.25
CA MET A 11 -3.51 -17.39 18.69
C MET A 11 -4.92 -17.41 19.27
N ILE A 12 -5.53 -18.60 19.40
CA ILE A 12 -6.83 -18.77 20.07
C ILE A 12 -6.75 -18.34 21.54
N GLY A 13 -5.66 -18.68 22.23
CA GLY A 13 -5.41 -18.25 23.61
C GLY A 13 -5.36 -16.73 23.75
N LEU A 14 -4.61 -16.07 22.86
CA LEU A 14 -4.49 -14.60 22.82
C LEU A 14 -5.84 -13.93 22.55
N HIS A 15 -6.64 -14.45 21.62
CA HIS A 15 -8.00 -13.93 21.38
C HIS A 15 -8.88 -13.98 22.62
N LYS A 16 -8.81 -15.09 23.39
CA LYS A 16 -9.59 -15.22 24.63
C LYS A 16 -9.14 -14.26 25.71
N LEU A 17 -7.83 -14.05 25.86
CA LEU A 17 -7.28 -13.10 26.82
C LEU A 17 -7.62 -11.65 26.45
N ALA A 18 -7.46 -11.31 25.17
CA ALA A 18 -7.80 -9.99 24.64
C ALA A 18 -9.29 -9.65 24.82
N ALA A 19 -10.18 -10.63 24.62
CA ALA A 19 -11.61 -10.45 24.89
C ALA A 19 -11.92 -10.21 26.39
N GLN A 20 -11.10 -10.76 27.30
CA GLN A 20 -11.26 -10.56 28.75
C GLN A 20 -10.73 -9.20 29.21
N THR A 21 -9.68 -8.67 28.57
CA THR A 21 -9.10 -7.36 28.89
C THR A 21 -9.77 -6.21 28.15
N GLY A 22 -10.67 -6.50 27.20
CA GLY A 22 -11.33 -5.50 26.36
C GLY A 22 -10.47 -5.05 25.17
N GLU A 23 -9.32 -5.70 24.93
CA GLU A 23 -8.39 -5.42 23.83
C GLU A 23 -8.64 -6.32 22.61
N GLY A 24 -9.91 -6.55 22.26
CA GLY A 24 -10.33 -7.51 21.23
C GLY A 24 -9.91 -7.23 19.78
N LEU A 25 -8.92 -6.37 19.55
CA LEU A 25 -8.32 -6.08 18.23
C LEU A 25 -6.83 -6.47 18.15
N VAL A 26 -6.18 -6.78 19.28
CA VAL A 26 -4.73 -7.06 19.31
C VAL A 26 -4.34 -8.30 18.48
N PRO A 27 -5.07 -9.42 18.54
CA PRO A 27 -4.74 -10.59 17.72
C PRO A 27 -4.88 -10.36 16.21
N GLU A 28 -5.92 -9.64 15.77
CA GLU A 28 -6.18 -9.33 14.37
C GLU A 28 -5.12 -8.39 13.81
N LEU A 29 -4.70 -7.40 14.60
CA LEU A 29 -3.57 -6.53 14.27
C LEU A 29 -2.26 -7.32 14.20
N TYR A 30 -2.05 -8.27 15.11
CA TYR A 30 -0.89 -9.14 15.07
C TYR A 30 -0.81 -9.95 13.77
N GLU A 31 -1.91 -10.57 13.34
CA GLU A 31 -1.98 -11.29 12.06
C GLU A 31 -1.71 -10.36 10.86
N LEU A 32 -2.28 -9.15 10.87
CA LEU A 32 -2.04 -8.15 9.83
C LEU A 32 -0.55 -7.76 9.74
N PHE A 33 0.10 -7.54 10.87
CA PHE A 33 1.53 -7.21 10.92
C PHE A 33 2.40 -8.37 10.43
N GLN A 34 2.06 -9.61 10.76
CA GLN A 34 2.77 -10.80 10.26
C GLN A 34 2.68 -10.90 8.74
N GLN A 35 1.47 -10.76 8.18
CA GLN A 35 1.27 -10.74 6.72
C GLN A 35 2.01 -9.60 6.02
N HIS A 36 2.18 -8.47 6.69
CA HIS A 36 2.97 -7.35 6.20
C HIS A 36 4.46 -7.72 6.19
N ALA A 37 5.00 -8.19 7.32
CA ALA A 37 6.41 -8.56 7.46
C ALA A 37 6.81 -9.65 6.44
N GLU A 38 5.98 -10.68 6.26
CA GLU A 38 6.19 -11.73 5.26
C GLU A 38 6.29 -11.16 3.83
N ARG A 39 5.39 -10.23 3.48
CA ARG A 39 5.42 -9.59 2.15
C ARG A 39 6.66 -8.74 1.95
N GLN A 40 7.12 -8.02 2.97
CA GLN A 40 8.36 -7.24 2.90
C GLN A 40 9.59 -8.13 2.69
N GLN A 41 9.62 -9.31 3.31
CA GLN A 41 10.70 -10.28 3.11
C GLN A 41 10.75 -10.80 1.67
N ILE A 42 9.60 -11.03 1.05
CA ILE A 42 9.49 -11.53 -0.33
C ILE A 42 9.72 -10.39 -1.36
N TYR A 43 9.17 -9.21 -1.09
CA TYR A 43 9.18 -8.06 -2.00
C TYR A 43 9.75 -6.80 -1.33
N GLN A 44 11.08 -6.75 -1.22
CA GLN A 44 11.78 -5.68 -0.48
C GLN A 44 11.56 -4.27 -1.06
N ASN A 45 11.25 -4.16 -2.35
CA ASN A 45 11.06 -2.90 -3.07
C ASN A 45 9.58 -2.61 -3.41
N VAL A 46 8.64 -3.39 -2.87
CA VAL A 46 7.21 -3.19 -3.08
C VAL A 46 6.57 -2.79 -1.76
N THR A 47 5.91 -1.64 -1.73
CA THR A 47 5.08 -1.23 -0.60
C THR A 47 3.63 -1.15 -1.03
N LEU A 48 2.71 -1.48 -0.13
CA LEU A 48 1.29 -1.29 -0.39
C LEU A 48 0.99 0.20 -0.38
N PHE A 49 0.24 0.64 -1.38
CA PHE A 49 -0.24 2.01 -1.41
C PHE A 49 -1.21 2.25 -0.24
N PRO A 50 -1.02 3.29 0.59
CA PRO A 50 -1.89 3.56 1.73
C PRO A 50 -3.26 4.03 1.23
N THR A 51 -4.20 3.10 1.07
CA THR A 51 -5.54 3.36 0.54
C THR A 51 -6.35 4.36 1.36
N TRP A 52 -6.07 4.47 2.66
CA TRP A 52 -6.68 5.43 3.57
C TRP A 52 -6.12 6.86 3.42
N GLU A 53 -4.97 7.02 2.77
CA GLU A 53 -4.43 8.32 2.35
C GLU A 53 -4.78 8.66 0.89
N ALA A 54 -5.50 7.76 0.20
CA ALA A 54 -5.89 7.96 -1.19
C ALA A 54 -7.03 8.99 -1.27
N ARG A 55 -6.85 10.00 -2.11
CA ARG A 55 -7.93 10.94 -2.48
C ARG A 55 -8.85 10.32 -3.53
N MET A 56 -10.10 10.77 -3.59
CA MET A 56 -10.98 10.41 -4.68
C MET A 56 -10.53 11.08 -5.99
N PRO A 57 -10.81 10.48 -7.16
CA PRO A 57 -10.58 11.14 -8.44
C PRO A 57 -11.28 12.51 -8.48
N GLY A 58 -10.55 13.55 -8.87
CA GLY A 58 -11.06 14.92 -8.94
C GLY A 58 -10.92 15.76 -7.66
N GLU A 59 -10.65 15.14 -6.51
CA GLU A 59 -10.38 15.90 -5.28
C GLU A 59 -9.04 16.62 -5.33
N ALA A 60 -8.99 17.82 -4.74
CA ALA A 60 -7.75 18.57 -4.60
C ALA A 60 -6.74 17.81 -3.74
N ALA A 61 -5.46 17.90 -4.10
CA ALA A 61 -4.41 17.24 -3.33
C ALA A 61 -4.23 17.93 -1.97
N THR A 62 -4.20 17.15 -0.88
CA THR A 62 -3.93 17.64 0.48
C THR A 62 -2.50 18.15 0.63
N ARG A 63 -1.56 17.59 -0.15
CA ARG A 63 -0.16 18.01 -0.21
C ARG A 63 0.15 18.61 -1.57
N PRO A 64 0.90 19.72 -1.66
CA PRO A 64 1.31 20.27 -2.94
C PRO A 64 2.09 19.22 -3.75
N LEU A 65 1.66 19.00 -4.98
CA LEU A 65 2.25 18.04 -5.93
C LEU A 65 3.53 18.56 -6.61
N GLY A 66 4.12 19.62 -6.06
CA GLY A 66 5.26 20.33 -6.64
C GLY A 66 4.87 21.38 -7.69
N PRO A 67 5.84 22.20 -8.15
CA PRO A 67 5.57 23.33 -9.04
C PRO A 67 5.02 22.93 -10.40
N ALA A 68 5.42 21.77 -10.94
CA ALA A 68 4.94 21.26 -12.24
C ALA A 68 3.43 20.94 -12.24
N ALA A 69 2.82 20.72 -11.06
CA ALA A 69 1.39 20.47 -10.97
C ALA A 69 0.54 21.73 -11.17
N ALA A 70 1.11 22.93 -10.99
CA ALA A 70 0.41 24.18 -11.22
C ALA A 70 0.13 24.43 -12.72
N SER A 71 1.04 23.98 -13.59
CA SER A 71 0.91 24.06 -15.06
C SER A 71 0.32 22.80 -15.70
N GLY A 72 0.17 21.71 -14.94
CA GLY A 72 -0.27 20.41 -15.45
C GLY A 72 0.84 19.59 -16.11
N ASP A 73 2.10 20.03 -16.05
CA ASP A 73 3.27 19.36 -16.64
C ASP A 73 3.71 18.12 -15.84
N ASN A 74 3.04 17.81 -14.73
CA ASN A 74 3.26 16.60 -13.96
C ASN A 74 2.64 15.34 -14.59
N VAL A 75 1.94 15.46 -15.72
CA VAL A 75 1.27 14.34 -16.42
C VAL A 75 1.95 14.08 -17.77
N LEU A 76 2.57 12.91 -17.90
CA LEU A 76 3.10 12.43 -19.18
C LEU A 76 2.01 11.69 -19.95
N ALA A 77 1.56 12.27 -21.07
CA ALA A 77 0.65 11.58 -21.97
C ALA A 77 1.36 10.43 -22.71
N PHE A 78 0.69 9.30 -22.85
CA PHE A 78 1.18 8.25 -23.74
C PHE A 78 1.25 8.76 -25.18
N PRO A 79 2.31 8.43 -25.94
CA PRO A 79 2.40 8.84 -27.33
C PRO A 79 1.23 8.23 -28.11
N SER A 80 0.46 9.07 -28.80
CA SER A 80 -0.62 8.60 -29.66
C SER A 80 -0.02 7.78 -30.81
N ARG A 81 -0.63 6.63 -31.13
CA ARG A 81 -0.15 5.76 -32.22
C ARG A 81 -0.13 6.50 -33.57
N VAL A 82 -0.96 7.54 -33.72
CA VAL A 82 -1.05 8.43 -34.88
C VAL A 82 0.22 9.28 -35.05
N ALA A 83 0.82 9.76 -33.95
CA ALA A 83 2.06 10.54 -34.01
C ALA A 83 3.29 9.72 -34.47
N ARG A 84 3.30 8.40 -34.21
CA ARG A 84 4.38 7.51 -34.67
C ARG A 84 4.33 7.19 -36.17
N ALA A 85 3.16 7.31 -36.80
CA ALA A 85 3.01 7.03 -38.24
C ALA A 85 3.67 8.12 -39.12
N GLY A 86 3.82 9.35 -38.61
CA GLY A 86 4.41 10.48 -39.34
C GLY A 86 5.94 10.61 -39.25
N GLN A 87 6.62 9.79 -38.43
CA GLN A 87 8.08 9.87 -38.25
C GLN A 87 8.87 8.77 -38.97
N ARG A 88 8.23 7.94 -39.80
CA ARG A 88 8.96 7.10 -40.76
C ARG A 88 9.28 7.95 -41.99
N LYS A 89 10.31 8.80 -41.89
CA LYS A 89 11.01 9.31 -43.07
C LYS A 89 11.79 8.14 -43.68
N VAL A 90 11.45 7.82 -44.93
CA VAL A 90 12.28 7.04 -45.87
C VAL A 90 13.43 7.93 -46.34
#